data_AF-B7BHJ8-F1
#
_entry.id   AF-B7BHJ8-F1
#
_cell.length_a   1.000
_cell.length_b   1.000
_cell.length_c   1.000
_cell.angle_alpha   90.00
_cell.angle_beta   90.00
_cell.angle_gamma   90.00
#
_symmetry.space_group_name_H-M   'P 1'
#
loop_
_entity.id
_entity.type
_entity.pdbx_description
1 polymer ?
#
loop_
_entity_poly.entity_id
_entity_poly.type
_entity_poly.pdbx_seq_one_letter_code
_entity_poly.pdbx_strand_id
1 'polypeptide(L)'
;MENKRPSIYEECLQKGISRRDFLKFCTTVAALIGLESSGVAQVVKALETKPRLPVIWLHLQECTCCSESFIRSYHPTVGNLLFDNISLDYTETLMAASGFQAEACKEETMKKYWGEYILMIEGSIPTKDEAYCCVGGKSAMQIVEECAEGAKAIIAWGNCASAGCIQAANPNPTGAKAIHKLIKGKPLMNVQGCP
;
A
#
# COMPACT_ATOMS: atom_id res chain seq x y z
N MET A 1 16.37 -1.64 22.17
CA MET A 1 16.78 -2.59 21.12
C MET A 1 16.01 -2.20 19.87
N GLU A 2 16.68 -1.79 18.80
CA GLU A 2 16.00 -1.53 17.52
C GLU A 2 15.31 -2.81 17.08
N ASN A 3 13.97 -2.82 17.08
CA ASN A 3 13.16 -3.89 16.51
C ASN A 3 13.32 -3.86 15.00
N LYS A 4 14.41 -4.48 14.52
CA LYS A 4 14.67 -4.73 13.10
C LYS A 4 13.77 -5.87 12.65
N ARG A 5 12.92 -5.62 11.65
CA ARG A 5 12.04 -6.65 11.08
C ARG A 5 12.91 -7.78 10.50
N PRO A 6 12.51 -9.05 10.68
CA PRO A 6 13.19 -10.16 10.05
C PRO A 6 13.12 -10.02 8.53
N SER A 7 14.10 -10.54 7.82
CA SER A 7 14.04 -10.64 6.36
C SER A 7 13.01 -11.68 5.92
N ILE A 8 12.59 -11.62 4.65
CA ILE A 8 11.66 -12.62 4.09
C ILE A 8 12.25 -14.04 4.19
N TYR A 9 13.57 -14.19 4.02
CA TYR A 9 14.24 -15.48 4.19
C TYR A 9 14.22 -15.97 5.64
N GLU A 10 14.45 -15.08 6.62
CA GLU A 10 14.37 -15.44 8.04
C GLU A 10 12.95 -15.90 8.41
N GLU A 11 11.91 -15.22 7.91
CA GLU A 11 10.52 -15.64 8.06
C GLU A 11 10.26 -17.00 7.38
N CYS A 12 10.79 -17.23 6.18
CA CYS A 12 10.68 -18.53 5.49
C CYS A 12 11.30 -19.68 6.31
N LEU A 13 12.49 -19.45 6.88
CA LEU A 13 13.17 -20.44 7.72
C LEU A 13 12.37 -20.75 8.98
N GLN A 14 11.77 -19.74 9.63
CA GLN A 14 10.90 -19.93 10.80
C GLN A 14 9.65 -20.76 10.47
N LYS A 15 9.16 -20.67 9.22
CA LYS A 15 8.03 -21.48 8.71
C LYS A 15 8.45 -22.88 8.21
N GLY A 16 9.73 -23.26 8.38
CA GLY A 16 10.24 -24.58 8.00
C GLY A 16 10.55 -24.75 6.51
N ILE A 17 10.59 -23.66 5.74
CA ILE A 17 10.93 -23.70 4.31
C ILE A 17 12.44 -23.91 4.17
N SER A 18 12.83 -24.95 3.42
CA SER A 18 14.24 -25.23 3.17
C SER A 18 14.86 -24.15 2.27
N ARG A 19 16.17 -23.90 2.43
CA ARG A 19 16.93 -23.00 1.53
C ARG A 19 16.76 -23.37 0.05
N ARG A 20 16.63 -24.66 -0.26
CA ARG A 20 16.43 -25.14 -1.63
C ARG A 20 15.08 -24.69 -2.19
N ASP A 21 14.00 -24.81 -1.43
CA ASP A 21 12.68 -24.42 -1.89
C ASP A 21 12.52 -22.91 -1.98
N PHE A 22 13.17 -22.17 -1.07
CA PHE A 22 13.32 -20.73 -1.18
C PHE A 22 14.00 -20.29 -2.49
N LEU A 23 15.11 -20.94 -2.87
CA LEU A 23 15.81 -20.63 -4.14
C LEU A 23 14.95 -20.94 -5.37
N LYS A 24 14.17 -22.03 -5.35
CA LYS A 24 13.18 -22.32 -6.42
C LYS A 24 12.14 -21.20 -6.52
N PHE A 25 11.60 -20.76 -5.39
CA PHE A 25 10.65 -19.64 -5.35
C PHE A 25 11.25 -18.36 -5.95
N CYS A 26 12.47 -17.98 -5.55
CA CYS A 26 13.16 -16.81 -6.11
C CYS A 26 13.31 -16.90 -7.64
N THR A 27 13.57 -18.10 -8.15
CA THR A 27 13.69 -18.36 -9.59
C THR A 27 12.35 -18.17 -10.31
N THR A 28 11.25 -18.65 -9.72
CA THR A 28 9.89 -18.44 -10.24
C THR A 28 9.51 -16.96 -10.25
N VAL A 29 9.79 -16.23 -9.17
CA VAL A 29 9.52 -14.79 -9.08
C VAL A 29 10.28 -14.03 -10.16
N ALA A 30 11.58 -14.31 -10.32
CA ALA A 30 12.41 -13.70 -11.35
C ALA A 30 11.80 -13.90 -12.75
N ALA A 31 11.33 -15.11 -13.06
CA ALA A 31 10.68 -15.41 -14.33
C ALA A 31 9.36 -14.64 -14.51
N LEU A 32 8.52 -14.55 -13.46
CA LEU A 32 7.24 -13.84 -13.52
C LEU A 32 7.38 -12.34 -13.78
N ILE A 33 8.43 -11.72 -13.25
CA ILE A 33 8.73 -10.29 -13.47
C ILE A 33 9.62 -10.05 -14.71
N GLY A 34 9.86 -11.09 -15.52
CA GLY A 34 10.60 -10.97 -16.78
C GLY A 34 12.10 -10.74 -16.63
N LEU A 35 12.71 -11.13 -15.51
CA LEU A 35 14.17 -11.07 -15.35
C LEU A 35 14.85 -12.26 -16.04
N GLU A 36 16.00 -11.99 -16.64
CA GLU A 36 16.90 -13.03 -17.14
C GLU A 36 17.44 -13.90 -15.99
N SER A 37 18.01 -15.07 -16.32
CA SER A 37 18.57 -16.00 -15.33
C SER A 37 19.64 -15.37 -14.43
N SER A 38 20.34 -14.33 -14.91
CA SER A 38 21.28 -13.51 -14.15
C SER A 38 20.63 -12.67 -13.04
N GLY A 39 19.34 -12.33 -13.19
CA GLY A 39 18.54 -11.58 -12.21
C GLY A 39 18.10 -12.40 -11.00
N VAL A 40 18.15 -13.74 -11.06
CA VAL A 40 17.75 -14.61 -9.94
C VAL A 40 18.59 -14.32 -8.69
N ALA A 41 19.89 -14.09 -8.83
CA ALA A 41 20.76 -13.76 -7.70
C ALA A 41 20.38 -12.43 -7.02
N GLN A 42 19.88 -11.46 -7.79
CA GLN A 42 19.38 -10.19 -7.25
C GLN A 42 18.08 -10.39 -6.46
N VAL A 43 17.18 -11.24 -6.96
CA VAL A 43 15.94 -11.62 -6.27
C VAL A 43 16.25 -12.35 -4.97
N VAL A 44 17.14 -13.35 -5.00
CA VAL A 44 17.58 -14.08 -3.80
C VAL A 44 18.15 -13.13 -2.77
N LYS A 45 19.11 -12.27 -3.16
CA LYS A 45 19.72 -11.30 -2.25
C LYS A 45 18.68 -10.33 -1.67
N ALA A 46 17.73 -9.88 -2.48
CA ALA A 46 16.66 -9.01 -2.00
C ALA A 46 15.79 -9.72 -0.95
N LEU A 47 15.36 -10.95 -1.19
CA LEU A 47 14.53 -11.71 -0.26
C LEU A 47 15.29 -12.19 0.99
N GLU A 48 16.61 -12.40 0.89
CA GLU A 48 17.48 -12.72 2.04
C GLU A 48 17.71 -11.55 2.98
N THR A 49 17.68 -10.32 2.47
CA THR A 49 18.16 -9.14 3.21
C THR A 49 17.08 -8.12 3.51
N LYS A 50 16.01 -8.06 2.71
CA LYS A 50 14.97 -7.06 2.86
C LYS A 50 13.83 -7.60 3.72
N PRO A 51 13.34 -6.82 4.68
CA PRO A 51 12.10 -7.13 5.37
C PRO A 51 10.91 -6.95 4.42
N ARG A 52 9.73 -7.41 4.86
CA ARG A 52 8.47 -7.15 4.15
C ARG A 52 8.25 -5.65 3.93
N LEU A 53 7.76 -5.31 2.74
CA LEU A 53 7.57 -3.93 2.31
C LEU A 53 6.47 -3.25 3.15
N PRO A 54 6.77 -2.13 3.84
CA PRO A 54 5.76 -1.38 4.58
C PRO A 54 4.77 -0.70 3.64
N VAL A 55 3.49 -0.83 3.97
CA VAL A 55 2.37 -0.25 3.22
C VAL A 55 1.48 0.54 4.16
N ILE A 56 1.19 1.78 3.77
CA ILE A 56 0.15 2.62 4.38
C ILE A 56 -0.99 2.70 3.39
N TRP A 57 -2.19 2.31 3.80
CA TRP A 57 -3.39 2.35 2.96
C TRP A 57 -4.41 3.34 3.53
N LEU A 58 -4.64 4.42 2.79
CA LEU A 58 -5.60 5.48 3.12
C LEU A 58 -6.97 5.21 2.49
N HIS A 59 -8.03 5.50 3.23
CA HIS A 59 -9.44 5.41 2.81
C HIS A 59 -10.06 6.81 2.82
N LEU A 60 -10.45 7.33 1.66
CA LEU A 60 -10.89 8.73 1.51
C LEU A 60 -12.34 8.78 1.02
N GLN A 61 -12.67 9.46 -0.08
CA GLN A 61 -14.02 9.35 -0.64
C GLN A 61 -14.18 8.03 -1.37
N GLU A 62 -14.54 7.00 -0.63
CA GLU A 62 -14.56 5.62 -1.06
C GLU A 62 -15.84 4.87 -0.65
N CYS A 63 -15.96 3.60 -1.04
CA CYS A 63 -17.12 2.74 -0.75
C CYS A 63 -16.73 1.34 -0.26
N THR A 64 -15.45 1.17 0.04
CA THR A 64 -14.76 0.01 0.62
C THR A 64 -14.71 -1.20 -0.30
N CYS A 65 -15.24 -1.07 -1.53
CA CYS A 65 -15.24 -2.17 -2.49
C CYS A 65 -13.83 -2.59 -2.92
N CYS A 66 -12.86 -1.67 -2.94
CA CYS A 66 -11.52 -2.02 -3.36
C CYS A 66 -10.80 -2.81 -2.25
N SER A 67 -10.98 -2.40 -0.99
CA SER A 67 -10.62 -3.20 0.19
C SER A 67 -11.30 -4.57 0.21
N GLU A 68 -12.60 -4.63 -0.12
CA GLU A 68 -13.32 -5.90 -0.21
C GLU A 68 -12.76 -6.81 -1.31
N SER A 69 -12.35 -6.25 -2.46
CA SER A 69 -11.70 -7.00 -3.53
C SER A 69 -10.35 -7.58 -3.10
N PHE A 70 -9.57 -6.81 -2.32
CA PHE A 70 -8.30 -7.23 -1.76
C PHE A 70 -8.47 -8.41 -0.79
N ILE A 71 -9.50 -8.35 0.08
CA ILE A 71 -9.84 -9.45 0.99
C ILE A 71 -10.25 -10.72 0.23
N ARG A 72 -10.82 -10.57 -0.98
CA ARG A 72 -11.21 -11.67 -1.88
C ARG A 72 -10.04 -12.22 -2.71
N SER A 73 -8.82 -11.69 -2.56
CA SER A 73 -7.65 -12.22 -3.27
C SER A 73 -7.40 -13.70 -2.94
N TYR A 74 -7.09 -14.50 -3.96
CA TYR A 74 -6.87 -15.95 -3.84
C TYR A 74 -5.43 -16.38 -4.13
N HIS A 75 -4.74 -15.68 -5.04
CA HIS A 75 -3.37 -15.99 -5.44
C HIS A 75 -2.50 -14.72 -5.50
N PRO A 76 -1.87 -14.32 -4.37
CA PRO A 76 -1.93 -14.93 -3.04
C PRO A 76 -3.24 -14.66 -2.30
N THR A 77 -3.55 -15.46 -1.27
CA THR A 77 -4.64 -15.13 -0.33
C THR A 77 -4.30 -13.87 0.47
N VAL A 78 -5.32 -13.15 0.98
CA VAL A 78 -5.08 -11.97 1.82
C VAL A 78 -4.21 -12.30 3.05
N GLY A 79 -4.42 -13.46 3.68
CA GLY A 79 -3.60 -13.93 4.79
C GLY A 79 -2.12 -14.06 4.39
N ASN A 80 -1.84 -14.77 3.28
CA ASN A 80 -0.47 -14.89 2.79
C ASN A 80 0.13 -13.53 2.45
N LEU A 81 -0.64 -12.65 1.81
CA LEU A 81 -0.15 -11.32 1.46
C LEU A 81 0.27 -10.52 2.70
N LEU A 82 -0.56 -10.54 3.76
CA LEU A 82 -0.30 -9.84 5.02
C LEU A 82 0.81 -10.48 5.85
N PHE A 83 0.98 -11.81 5.82
CA PHE A 83 1.95 -12.52 6.65
C PHE A 83 3.27 -12.84 5.95
N ASP A 84 3.34 -12.79 4.62
CA ASP A 84 4.50 -13.25 3.84
C ASP A 84 5.03 -12.21 2.83
N ASN A 85 4.20 -11.28 2.34
CA ASN A 85 4.61 -10.41 1.22
C ASN A 85 4.79 -8.95 1.62
N ILE A 86 3.83 -8.38 2.32
CA ILE A 86 3.84 -6.98 2.73
C ILE A 86 3.67 -6.86 4.25
N SER A 87 4.03 -5.70 4.78
CA SER A 87 3.66 -5.27 6.11
C SER A 87 2.62 -4.18 5.96
N LEU A 88 1.34 -4.53 6.08
CA LEU A 88 0.24 -3.56 6.02
C LEU A 88 0.15 -2.85 7.37
N ASP A 89 0.91 -1.78 7.51
CA ASP A 89 1.16 -1.13 8.79
C ASP A 89 0.04 -0.16 9.20
N TYR A 90 -0.74 0.31 8.22
CA TYR A 90 -1.94 1.11 8.44
C TYR A 90 -3.02 0.79 7.40
N THR A 91 -4.22 0.49 7.88
CA THR A 91 -5.46 0.42 7.10
C THR A 91 -6.63 0.43 8.07
N GLU A 92 -7.59 1.34 7.90
CA GLU A 92 -8.68 1.52 8.86
C GLU A 92 -9.63 0.31 8.91
N THR A 93 -9.74 -0.45 7.81
CA THR A 93 -10.68 -1.57 7.68
C THR A 93 -10.26 -2.84 8.42
N LEU A 94 -8.95 -3.13 8.52
CA LEU A 94 -8.44 -4.41 9.03
C LEU A 94 -7.57 -4.27 10.29
N MET A 95 -7.12 -3.07 10.63
CA MET A 95 -6.21 -2.88 11.75
C MET A 95 -6.90 -3.06 13.10
N ALA A 96 -6.17 -3.57 14.10
CA ALA A 96 -6.69 -3.75 15.45
C ALA A 96 -6.73 -2.45 16.26
N ALA A 97 -5.80 -1.52 16.01
CA ALA A 97 -5.76 -0.23 16.69
C ALA A 97 -6.84 0.72 16.13
N SER A 98 -7.31 1.67 16.94
CA SER A 98 -8.30 2.67 16.55
C SER A 98 -7.97 4.03 17.16
N GLY A 99 -8.63 5.10 16.68
CA GLY A 99 -8.44 6.45 17.20
C GLY A 99 -6.98 6.89 17.19
N PHE A 100 -6.50 7.44 18.30
CA PHE A 100 -5.13 7.94 18.42
C PHE A 100 -4.05 6.88 18.22
N GLN A 101 -4.33 5.62 18.59
CA GLN A 101 -3.39 4.52 18.42
C GLN A 101 -3.23 4.17 16.93
N ALA A 102 -4.31 4.25 16.15
CA ALA A 102 -4.22 4.04 14.70
C ALA A 102 -3.38 5.12 14.02
N GLU A 103 -3.61 6.39 14.38
CA GLU A 103 -2.83 7.52 13.86
C GLU A 103 -1.35 7.41 14.26
N ALA A 104 -1.06 6.97 15.49
CA ALA A 104 0.31 6.73 15.93
C ALA A 104 1.01 5.65 15.10
N CYS A 105 0.31 4.55 14.72
CA CYS A 105 0.87 3.52 13.84
C CYS A 105 1.24 4.08 12.46
N LYS A 106 0.37 4.93 11.88
CA LYS A 106 0.66 5.62 10.60
C LYS A 106 1.90 6.49 10.72
N GLU A 107 1.94 7.36 11.73
CA GLU A 107 3.06 8.28 11.96
C GLU A 107 4.38 7.54 12.21
N GLU A 108 4.37 6.48 13.02
CA GLU A 108 5.55 5.66 13.28
C GLU A 108 6.07 5.02 12.00
N THR A 109 5.16 4.49 11.16
CA THR A 109 5.51 3.90 9.87
C THR A 109 6.15 4.93 8.94
N MET A 110 5.56 6.13 8.86
CA MET A 110 6.09 7.23 8.05
C MET A 110 7.49 7.64 8.50
N LYS A 111 7.72 7.77 9.81
CA LYS A 111 9.01 8.14 10.40
C LYS A 111 10.07 7.05 10.18
N LYS A 112 9.71 5.79 10.45
CA LYS A 112 10.64 4.65 10.41
C LYS A 112 11.04 4.25 9.00
N TYR A 113 10.13 4.38 8.03
CA TYR A 113 10.32 3.91 6.66
C TYR A 113 10.28 5.03 5.62
N TRP A 114 10.66 6.25 6.01
CA TRP A 114 10.70 7.40 5.11
C TRP A 114 11.51 7.11 3.84
N GLY A 115 10.88 7.29 2.67
CA GLY A 115 11.45 6.97 1.37
C GLY A 115 11.38 5.49 0.97
N GLU A 116 10.85 4.62 1.83
CA GLU A 116 10.80 3.17 1.62
C GLU A 116 9.37 2.60 1.51
N TYR A 117 8.38 3.18 2.21
CA TYR A 117 7.00 2.68 2.21
C TYR A 117 6.24 2.98 0.92
N ILE A 118 5.27 2.11 0.62
CA ILE A 118 4.27 2.33 -0.43
C ILE A 118 3.05 2.99 0.19
N LEU A 119 2.55 4.03 -0.46
CA LEU A 119 1.29 4.66 -0.12
C LEU A 119 0.20 4.14 -1.07
N MET A 120 -0.73 3.37 -0.54
CA MET A 120 -1.96 2.98 -1.23
C MET A 120 -3.07 3.95 -0.88
N ILE A 121 -3.85 4.37 -1.88
CA ILE A 121 -4.98 5.29 -1.69
C ILE A 121 -6.20 4.70 -2.37
N GLU A 122 -7.24 4.47 -1.58
CA GLU A 122 -8.58 4.14 -2.04
C GLU A 122 -9.49 5.37 -1.90
N GLY A 123 -10.21 5.71 -2.98
CA GLY A 123 -11.13 6.86 -3.00
C GLY A 123 -10.58 8.13 -3.66
N SER A 124 -11.49 9.04 -4.02
CA SER A 124 -11.15 10.34 -4.59
C SER A 124 -10.88 11.39 -3.50
N ILE A 125 -10.31 12.53 -3.89
CA ILE A 125 -10.10 13.68 -2.99
C ILE A 125 -11.11 14.79 -3.30
N PRO A 126 -11.93 15.24 -2.35
CA PRO A 126 -12.80 16.38 -2.54
C PRO A 126 -11.98 17.67 -2.48
N THR A 127 -12.14 18.57 -3.45
CA THR A 127 -11.37 19.83 -3.48
C THR A 127 -12.23 21.10 -3.47
N LYS A 128 -13.56 20.99 -3.33
CA LYS A 128 -14.41 22.18 -3.18
C LYS A 128 -14.45 22.70 -1.75
N ASP A 129 -14.46 21.79 -0.78
CA ASP A 129 -14.44 22.09 0.65
C ASP A 129 -13.66 20.97 1.36
N GLU A 130 -12.78 21.35 2.29
CA GLU A 130 -11.97 20.41 3.07
C GLU A 130 -12.84 19.53 3.98
N ALA A 131 -14.01 20.02 4.40
CA ALA A 131 -14.91 19.33 5.31
C ALA A 131 -15.60 18.09 4.70
N TYR A 132 -15.54 17.92 3.36
CA TYR A 132 -16.22 16.80 2.69
C TYR A 132 -15.59 15.43 2.97
N CYS A 133 -14.35 15.38 3.44
CA CYS A 133 -13.72 14.15 3.90
C CYS A 133 -12.60 14.50 4.89
N CYS A 134 -12.83 14.19 6.17
CA CYS A 134 -11.88 14.42 7.25
C CYS A 134 -11.69 13.15 8.06
N VAL A 135 -10.45 12.83 8.39
CA VAL A 135 -10.08 11.71 9.27
C VAL A 135 -9.13 12.24 10.33
N GLY A 136 -9.38 11.90 11.60
CA GLY A 136 -8.53 12.36 12.71
C GLY A 136 -8.45 13.89 12.84
N GLY A 137 -9.44 14.63 12.32
CA GLY A 137 -9.44 16.10 12.31
C GLY A 137 -8.60 16.75 11.20
N LYS A 138 -8.02 15.97 10.28
CA LYS A 138 -7.30 16.47 9.10
C LYS A 138 -8.14 16.23 7.84
N SER A 139 -8.04 17.15 6.86
CA SER A 139 -8.69 16.97 5.56
C SER A 139 -8.02 15.87 4.75
N ALA A 140 -8.78 15.24 3.83
CA ALA A 140 -8.23 14.22 2.93
C ALA A 140 -7.00 14.71 2.15
N MET A 141 -6.98 15.99 1.74
CA MET A 141 -5.83 16.57 1.03
C MET A 141 -4.60 16.66 1.94
N GLN A 142 -4.76 17.16 3.18
CA GLN A 142 -3.67 17.25 4.15
C GLN A 142 -3.06 15.87 4.44
N ILE A 143 -3.91 14.85 4.65
CA ILE A 143 -3.45 13.48 4.94
C ILE A 143 -2.65 12.93 3.75
N VAL A 144 -3.13 13.11 2.53
CA VAL A 144 -2.45 12.61 1.33
C VAL A 144 -1.13 13.34 1.08
N GLU A 145 -1.07 14.66 1.27
CA GLU A 145 0.18 15.41 1.13
C GLU A 145 1.24 14.94 2.14
N GLU A 146 0.85 14.82 3.40
CA GLU A 146 1.72 14.35 4.50
C GLU A 146 2.27 12.95 4.21
N CYS A 147 1.39 12.02 3.81
CA CYS A 147 1.80 10.64 3.53
C CYS A 147 2.56 10.52 2.19
N ALA A 148 2.27 11.35 1.20
CA ALA A 148 2.92 11.28 -0.11
C ALA A 148 4.37 11.79 -0.07
N GLU A 149 4.68 12.72 0.82
CA GLU A 149 6.02 13.32 0.92
C GLU A 149 7.10 12.26 1.21
N GLY A 150 6.84 11.38 2.17
CA GLY A 150 7.74 10.29 2.53
C GLY A 150 7.57 9.00 1.72
N ALA A 151 6.55 8.91 0.87
CA ALA A 151 6.28 7.68 0.11
C ALA A 151 7.36 7.43 -0.95
N LYS A 152 7.72 6.16 -1.11
CA LYS A 152 8.59 5.68 -2.20
C LYS A 152 7.86 5.68 -3.55
N ALA A 153 6.62 5.21 -3.53
CA ALA A 153 5.70 5.21 -4.66
C ALA A 153 4.26 5.22 -4.15
N ILE A 154 3.35 5.67 -5.01
CA ILE A 154 1.93 5.80 -4.73
C ILE A 154 1.15 4.85 -5.64
N ILE A 155 0.20 4.12 -5.07
CA ILE A 155 -0.76 3.31 -5.82
C ILE A 155 -2.14 3.91 -5.62
N ALA A 156 -2.71 4.46 -6.69
CA ALA A 156 -4.10 4.86 -6.73
C ALA A 156 -4.94 3.61 -7.03
N TRP A 157 -5.51 3.03 -5.98
CA TRP A 157 -6.23 1.77 -6.05
C TRP A 157 -7.72 2.02 -6.27
N GLY A 158 -8.24 1.49 -7.38
CA GLY A 158 -9.61 1.71 -7.80
C GLY A 158 -9.79 2.99 -8.62
N ASN A 159 -10.94 3.08 -9.30
CA ASN A 159 -11.23 4.12 -10.28
C ASN A 159 -11.54 5.46 -9.61
N CYS A 160 -12.00 5.46 -8.35
CA CYS A 160 -12.20 6.67 -7.56
C CYS A 160 -10.86 7.40 -7.36
N ALA A 161 -9.82 6.69 -6.94
CA ALA A 161 -8.47 7.23 -6.79
C ALA A 161 -7.81 7.51 -8.15
N SER A 162 -7.98 6.61 -9.12
CA SER A 162 -7.30 6.71 -10.43
C SER A 162 -7.89 7.78 -11.36
N ALA A 163 -9.22 7.99 -11.34
CA ALA A 163 -9.94 8.84 -12.30
C ALA A 163 -11.04 9.73 -11.68
N GLY A 164 -11.39 9.55 -10.41
CA GLY A 164 -12.45 10.26 -9.70
C GLY A 164 -13.80 9.52 -9.65
N CYS A 165 -14.04 8.60 -10.60
CA CYS A 165 -15.23 7.72 -10.67
C CYS A 165 -16.57 8.43 -10.40
N ILE A 166 -17.46 7.77 -9.66
CA ILE A 166 -18.84 8.19 -9.41
C ILE A 166 -18.91 9.50 -8.62
N GLN A 167 -17.95 9.75 -7.72
CA GLN A 167 -17.88 10.99 -6.94
C GLN A 167 -17.55 12.20 -7.83
N ALA A 168 -16.79 11.99 -8.91
CA ALA A 168 -16.42 13.03 -9.86
C ALA A 168 -17.38 13.17 -11.05
N ALA A 169 -18.35 12.27 -11.19
CA ALA A 169 -19.38 12.35 -12.23
C ALA A 169 -20.25 13.61 -12.03
N ASN A 170 -20.81 14.16 -13.12
CA ASN A 170 -21.69 15.33 -13.07
C ASN A 170 -22.84 15.10 -12.06
N PRO A 171 -23.10 16.02 -11.10
CA PRO A 171 -22.61 17.41 -11.00
C PRO A 171 -21.33 17.63 -10.20
N ASN A 172 -20.64 16.58 -9.77
CA ASN A 172 -19.43 16.60 -8.95
C ASN A 172 -19.55 17.55 -7.75
N PRO A 173 -20.47 17.27 -6.82
CA PRO A 173 -20.84 18.22 -5.76
C PRO A 173 -19.67 18.56 -4.83
N THR A 174 -18.74 17.62 -4.60
CA THR A 174 -17.58 17.81 -3.70
C THR A 174 -16.30 18.22 -4.42
N GLY A 175 -16.32 18.31 -5.75
CA GLY A 175 -15.10 18.57 -6.53
C GLY A 175 -14.09 17.43 -6.45
N ALA A 176 -14.57 16.19 -6.41
CA ALA A 176 -13.76 14.99 -6.37
C ALA A 176 -12.76 14.95 -7.54
N LYS A 177 -11.50 14.66 -7.22
CA LYS A 177 -10.40 14.53 -8.17
C LYS A 177 -9.59 13.25 -7.92
N ALA A 178 -9.02 12.74 -9.01
CA ALA A 178 -8.07 11.65 -8.99
C ALA A 178 -6.73 12.07 -8.37
N ILE A 179 -6.02 11.13 -7.75
CA ILE A 179 -4.74 11.35 -7.05
C ILE A 179 -3.69 11.96 -7.98
N HIS A 180 -3.55 11.44 -9.20
CA HIS A 180 -2.56 11.92 -10.16
C HIS A 180 -2.76 13.38 -10.61
N LYS A 181 -3.96 13.96 -10.38
CA LYS A 181 -4.22 15.38 -10.66
C LYS A 181 -3.73 16.29 -9.54
N LEU A 182 -3.50 15.74 -8.35
CA LEU A 182 -3.18 16.47 -7.12
C LEU A 182 -1.73 16.27 -6.70
N ILE A 183 -1.24 15.02 -6.70
CA ILE A 183 0.12 14.68 -6.29
C ILE A 183 1.02 14.57 -7.53
N LYS A 184 2.18 15.24 -7.46
CA LYS A 184 3.20 15.30 -8.52
C LYS A 184 4.57 14.95 -7.96
N GLY A 185 5.53 14.60 -8.82
CA GLY A 185 6.93 14.37 -8.42
C GLY A 185 7.21 13.02 -7.74
N LYS A 186 6.20 12.14 -7.59
CA LYS A 186 6.34 10.78 -7.07
C LYS A 186 5.93 9.76 -8.14
N PRO A 187 6.61 8.59 -8.22
CA PRO A 187 6.10 7.49 -9.02
C PRO A 187 4.68 7.12 -8.57
N LEU A 188 3.72 7.18 -9.49
CA LEU A 188 2.31 6.92 -9.22
C LEU A 188 1.78 5.90 -10.23
N MET A 189 1.18 4.83 -9.72
CA MET A 189 0.53 3.78 -10.50
C MET A 189 -0.98 3.85 -10.31
N ASN A 190 -1.71 3.91 -11.42
CA ASN A 190 -3.18 3.80 -11.41
C ASN A 190 -3.56 2.33 -11.60
N VAL A 191 -4.28 1.76 -10.63
CA VAL A 191 -4.90 0.44 -10.72
C VAL A 191 -6.39 0.69 -10.95
N GLN A 192 -6.78 0.74 -12.22
CA GLN A 192 -8.16 1.05 -12.60
C GLN A 192 -9.08 -0.15 -12.43
N GLY A 193 -10.31 0.13 -12.04
CA GLY A 193 -11.33 -0.87 -11.67
C GLY A 193 -12.27 -0.26 -10.64
N CYS A 194 -13.54 -0.65 -10.63
CA CYS A 194 -14.46 -0.27 -9.55
C CYS A 194 -14.96 -1.56 -8.91
N PRO A 195 -14.01 -2.45 -8.57
CA PRO A 195 -13.15 -2.33 -7.37
C PRO A 195 -11.63 -2.54 -7.59
#